data_AF-A0A1S8CLJ1-F1
#
_entry.id   AF-A0A1S8CLJ1-F1
#
_cell.length_a   1.000
_cell.length_b   1.000
_cell.length_c   1.000
_cell.angle_alpha   90.00
_cell.angle_beta   90.00
_cell.angle_gamma   90.00
#
_symmetry.space_group_name_H-M   'P 1'
#
loop_
_entity.id
_entity.type
_entity.pdbx_description
1 polymer ?
#
loop_
_entity_poly.entity_id
_entity_poly.type
_entity_poly.pdbx_seq_one_letter_code
_entity_poly.pdbx_strand_id
1 'polypeptide(L)'
;MTLLILIILSIAAVYLCKKYNKSILKVILKAIAYYLVLSLPLASIIVGVFNFSDISSEGVNFITASLYFLSSMLLILSGFYVIIFVIFKNKIKKLSSSHKKLNYINGYTTSILFFTLFFSGGLLFIRTETMQGESLGFPPSMDFSEAKRHNIYNVDEYSKFLAEKKAKEKAEQDRIAAEQVERDSEITLVSKHYSDSDPKYDIVAKFDKRNSFEMSILENIQSYPNGSFERYRAALIYRDYGIDLKDFERMVLPRCSRSMEALKSGYESVTRSWLPYSTYKDKGLLREEVKRRDNYNKSFSESIRIESQKQNECFYSLSQEQPNHSLRDRPEDLQ
;
A
#
# COMPACT_ATOMS: atom_id res chain seq x y z
N MET A 1 5.19 -14.41 21.45
CA MET A 1 6.41 -14.02 20.71
C MET A 1 6.69 -12.51 20.81
N THR A 2 5.70 -11.64 20.58
CA THR A 2 5.78 -10.17 20.70
C THR A 2 6.22 -9.65 22.08
N LEU A 3 5.76 -10.26 23.18
CA LEU A 3 6.17 -9.88 24.54
C LEU A 3 7.65 -10.19 24.81
N LEU A 4 8.15 -11.33 24.33
CA LEU A 4 9.54 -11.73 24.45
C LEU A 4 10.45 -10.79 23.65
N ILE A 5 9.99 -10.37 22.46
CA ILE A 5 10.66 -9.36 21.62
C ILE A 5 10.71 -8.01 22.34
N LEU A 6 9.64 -7.56 23.00
CA LEU A 6 9.63 -6.34 23.81
C LEU A 6 10.59 -6.40 25.01
N ILE A 7 10.70 -7.56 25.66
CA ILE A 7 11.65 -7.78 26.76
C ILE A 7 13.09 -7.77 26.23
N ILE A 8 13.37 -8.42 25.10
CA ILE A 8 14.69 -8.42 24.47
C ILE A 8 15.06 -7.00 23.99
N LEU A 9 14.12 -6.27 23.39
CA LEU A 9 14.33 -4.89 22.94
C LEU A 9 14.56 -3.93 24.11
N SER A 10 13.88 -4.11 25.23
CA SER A 10 14.11 -3.30 26.44
C SER A 10 15.46 -3.59 27.10
N ILE A 11 15.89 -4.86 27.16
CA ILE A 11 17.23 -5.25 27.62
C ILE A 11 18.32 -4.71 26.67
N ALA A 12 18.12 -4.84 25.36
CA ALA A 12 19.04 -4.35 24.34
C ALA A 12 19.16 -2.82 24.37
N ALA A 13 18.04 -2.11 24.56
CA ALA A 13 18.03 -0.66 24.72
C ALA A 13 18.88 -0.24 25.93
N VAL A 14 18.69 -0.87 27.10
CA VAL A 14 19.47 -0.59 28.32
C VAL A 14 20.97 -0.88 28.11
N TYR A 15 21.30 -1.99 27.45
CA TYR A 15 22.69 -2.35 27.14
C TYR A 15 23.36 -1.35 26.18
N LEU A 16 22.64 -0.91 25.13
CA LEU A 16 23.12 0.09 24.18
C LEU A 16 23.34 1.46 24.84
N CYS A 17 22.51 1.84 25.83
CA CYS A 17 22.72 3.05 26.64
C CYS A 17 24.03 3.05 27.42
N LYS A 18 24.41 1.88 27.93
CA LYS A 18 25.62 1.72 28.73
C LYS A 18 26.87 1.74 27.86
N LYS A 19 26.78 1.26 26.61
CA LYS A 19 27.91 1.12 25.68
C LYS A 19 28.22 2.39 24.86
N TYR A 20 27.22 3.20 24.50
CA TYR A 20 27.43 4.36 23.63
C TYR A 20 27.28 5.70 24.36
N ASN A 21 28.39 6.43 24.48
CA ASN A 21 28.51 7.69 25.22
C ASN A 21 28.13 8.94 24.38
N LYS A 22 27.21 8.83 23.42
CA LYS A 22 26.73 9.99 22.62
C LYS A 22 25.54 10.68 23.31
N SER A 23 25.61 12.00 23.46
CA SER A 23 24.61 12.81 24.20
C SER A 23 23.18 12.64 23.67
N ILE A 24 23.00 12.58 22.35
CA ILE A 24 21.69 12.42 21.69
C ILE A 24 21.09 11.03 21.97
N LEU A 25 21.91 9.96 21.93
CA LEU A 25 21.43 8.59 22.19
C LEU A 25 20.95 8.44 23.65
N LYS A 26 21.60 9.11 24.61
CA LYS A 26 21.15 9.15 26.01
C LYS A 26 19.80 9.84 26.17
N VAL A 27 19.52 10.89 25.39
CA VAL A 27 18.23 11.60 25.42
C VAL A 27 17.13 10.73 24.83
N ILE A 28 17.36 10.15 23.65
CA ILE A 28 16.42 9.25 22.99
C ILE A 28 16.12 8.05 23.88
N LEU A 29 17.14 7.43 24.48
CA LEU A 29 16.89 6.25 25.29
C LEU A 29 16.22 6.57 26.64
N LYS A 30 16.47 7.75 27.22
CA LYS A 30 15.70 8.24 28.38
C LYS A 30 14.25 8.49 28.02
N ALA A 31 13.97 9.00 26.82
CA ALA A 31 12.61 9.19 26.33
C ALA A 31 11.90 7.84 26.09
N ILE A 32 12.58 6.87 25.47
CA ILE A 32 12.07 5.50 25.29
C ILE A 32 11.82 4.83 26.64
N ALA A 33 12.77 4.92 27.58
CA ALA A 33 12.61 4.36 28.92
C ALA A 33 11.45 5.02 29.68
N TYR A 34 11.28 6.33 29.55
CA TYR A 34 10.15 7.05 30.16
C TYR A 34 8.81 6.64 29.55
N TYR A 35 8.75 6.52 28.22
CA TYR A 35 7.57 6.04 27.50
C TYR A 35 7.20 4.62 27.93
N LEU A 36 8.17 3.69 27.96
CA LEU A 36 7.96 2.30 28.40
C LEU A 36 7.54 2.21 29.87
N VAL A 37 8.10 3.03 30.75
CA VAL A 37 7.77 3.06 32.18
C VAL A 37 6.35 3.58 32.44
N LEU A 38 5.78 4.39 31.54
CA LEU A 38 4.40 4.87 31.68
C LEU A 38 3.39 4.04 30.88
N SER A 39 3.77 3.55 29.70
CA SER A 39 2.84 2.81 28.83
C SER A 39 2.58 1.38 29.32
N LEU A 40 3.58 0.69 29.87
CA LEU A 40 3.41 -0.69 30.37
C LEU A 40 2.46 -0.79 31.59
N PRO A 41 2.57 0.06 32.64
CA PRO A 41 1.63 0.05 33.76
C PRO A 41 0.21 0.46 33.34
N LEU A 42 0.09 1.39 32.39
CA LEU A 42 -1.22 1.78 31.88
C LEU A 42 -1.86 0.63 31.08
N ALA A 43 -1.09 -0.05 30.25
CA ALA A 43 -1.54 -1.23 29.51
C ALA A 43 -1.97 -2.35 30.47
N SER A 44 -1.24 -2.60 31.57
CA SER A 44 -1.64 -3.63 32.54
C SER A 44 -2.96 -3.30 33.24
N ILE A 45 -3.21 -2.02 33.57
CA ILE A 45 -4.51 -1.57 34.12
C ILE A 45 -5.61 -1.78 33.09
N ILE A 46 -5.40 -1.36 31.85
CA ILE A 46 -6.39 -1.48 30.78
C ILE A 46 -6.76 -2.96 30.57
N VAL A 47 -5.77 -3.84 30.43
CA VAL A 47 -6.00 -5.29 30.30
C VAL A 47 -6.75 -5.84 31.50
N GLY A 48 -6.36 -5.48 32.73
CA GLY A 48 -7.05 -5.94 33.92
C GLY A 48 -8.50 -5.45 34.00
N VAL A 49 -8.79 -4.23 33.53
CA VAL A 49 -10.17 -3.70 33.45
C VAL A 49 -11.00 -4.47 32.42
N PHE A 50 -10.46 -4.72 31.23
CA PHE A 50 -11.15 -5.51 30.21
C PHE A 50 -11.44 -6.93 30.67
N ASN A 51 -10.51 -7.56 31.39
CA ASN A 51 -10.71 -8.91 31.92
C ASN A 51 -11.90 -9.02 32.91
N PHE A 52 -12.45 -7.90 33.45
CA PHE A 52 -13.67 -7.98 34.25
C PHE A 52 -14.92 -8.34 33.45
N SER A 53 -14.98 -8.00 32.15
CA SER A 53 -16.13 -8.40 31.33
C SER A 53 -16.21 -9.92 31.17
N ASP A 54 -15.07 -10.60 31.30
CA ASP A 54 -15.01 -12.06 31.16
C ASP A 54 -15.66 -12.78 32.35
N ILE A 55 -15.84 -12.14 33.51
CA ILE A 55 -16.48 -12.76 34.68
C ILE A 55 -17.92 -13.17 34.38
N SER A 56 -18.61 -12.43 33.52
CA SER A 56 -19.99 -12.69 33.11
C SER A 56 -20.09 -13.45 31.79
N SER A 57 -18.99 -13.94 31.24
CA SER A 57 -18.99 -14.62 29.93
C SER A 57 -19.51 -16.07 30.03
N GLU A 58 -19.91 -16.62 28.89
CA GLU A 58 -20.42 -17.99 28.80
C GLU A 58 -19.36 -19.00 29.26
N GLY A 59 -19.79 -20.08 29.93
CA GLY A 59 -18.87 -21.12 30.42
C GLY A 59 -18.14 -20.78 31.72
N VAL A 60 -18.33 -19.57 32.26
CA VAL A 60 -17.72 -19.16 33.53
C VAL A 60 -18.57 -19.64 34.71
N ASN A 61 -18.00 -20.55 35.50
CA ASN A 61 -18.52 -20.95 36.80
C ASN A 61 -17.93 -20.07 37.93
N PHE A 62 -18.40 -20.27 39.16
CA PHE A 62 -17.96 -19.48 40.33
C PHE A 62 -16.43 -19.52 40.57
N ILE A 63 -15.78 -20.67 40.33
CA ILE A 63 -14.33 -20.83 40.52
C ILE A 63 -13.58 -20.03 39.44
N THR A 64 -13.97 -20.17 38.17
CA THR A 64 -13.38 -19.40 37.08
C THR A 64 -13.63 -17.89 37.22
N ALA A 65 -14.82 -17.48 37.68
CA ALA A 65 -15.14 -16.08 37.98
C ALA A 65 -14.22 -15.50 39.05
N SER A 66 -13.96 -16.26 40.12
CA SER A 66 -13.06 -15.87 41.21
C SER A 66 -11.60 -15.74 40.74
N LEU A 67 -11.16 -16.62 39.83
CA LEU A 67 -9.82 -16.57 39.25
C LEU A 67 -9.65 -15.41 38.26
N TYR A 68 -10.67 -15.11 37.44
CA TYR A 68 -10.70 -13.90 36.62
C TYR A 68 -10.61 -12.64 37.48
N PHE A 69 -11.41 -12.55 38.54
CA PHE A 69 -11.36 -11.43 39.48
C PHE A 69 -9.98 -11.25 40.10
N LEU A 70 -9.37 -12.33 40.59
CA LEU A 70 -8.03 -12.30 41.19
C LEU A 70 -6.96 -11.88 40.17
N SER A 71 -7.02 -12.42 38.95
CA SER A 71 -6.11 -12.07 37.86
C SER A 71 -6.21 -10.58 37.49
N SER A 72 -7.42 -10.07 37.27
CA SER A 72 -7.68 -8.67 36.96
C SER A 72 -7.17 -7.74 38.06
N MET A 73 -7.38 -8.11 39.33
CA MET A 73 -6.88 -7.34 40.47
C MET A 73 -5.35 -7.29 40.50
N LEU A 74 -4.66 -8.42 40.26
CA LEU A 74 -3.19 -8.44 40.22
C LEU A 74 -2.63 -7.56 39.09
N LEU A 75 -3.24 -7.57 37.91
CA LEU A 75 -2.83 -6.74 36.78
C LEU A 75 -3.04 -5.24 37.05
N ILE A 76 -4.19 -4.87 37.62
CA ILE A 76 -4.50 -3.49 37.99
C ILE A 76 -3.57 -2.99 39.11
N LEU A 77 -3.38 -3.80 40.16
CA LEU A 77 -2.48 -3.48 41.27
C LEU A 77 -1.04 -3.33 40.79
N SER A 78 -0.58 -4.18 39.85
CA SER A 78 0.76 -4.06 39.27
C SER A 78 0.96 -2.69 38.61
N GLY A 79 -0.03 -2.21 37.85
CA GLY A 79 0.06 -0.93 37.15
C GLY A 79 -0.01 0.26 38.10
N PHE A 80 -0.97 0.28 39.04
CA PHE A 80 -1.07 1.34 40.04
C PHE A 80 0.18 1.42 40.92
N TYR A 81 0.75 0.29 41.31
CA TYR A 81 1.98 0.24 42.10
C TYR A 81 3.13 1.00 41.42
N VAL A 82 3.34 0.79 40.11
CA VAL A 82 4.39 1.49 39.37
C VAL A 82 4.08 2.98 39.21
N ILE A 83 2.83 3.35 38.91
CA ILE A 83 2.42 4.76 38.78
C ILE A 83 2.63 5.51 40.11
N ILE A 84 2.18 4.94 41.22
CA ILE A 84 2.37 5.50 42.56
C ILE A 84 3.87 5.63 42.87
N PHE A 85 4.67 4.59 42.59
CA PHE A 85 6.12 4.67 42.81
C PHE A 85 6.78 5.79 42.00
N VAL A 86 6.40 5.99 40.74
CA VAL A 86 6.94 7.05 39.87
C VAL A 86 6.55 8.43 40.38
N ILE A 87 5.27 8.65 40.72
CA ILE A 87 4.76 9.93 41.23
C ILE A 87 5.46 10.30 42.55
N PHE A 88 5.62 9.34 43.45
CA PHE A 88 6.18 9.58 44.78
C PHE A 88 7.68 9.37 44.88
N LYS A 89 8.38 9.06 43.78
CA LYS A 89 9.81 8.71 43.73
C LYS A 89 10.71 9.67 44.51
N ASN A 90 10.50 10.99 44.38
CA ASN A 90 11.32 12.00 45.05
C ASN A 90 11.08 12.03 46.57
N LYS A 91 9.82 11.84 47.01
CA LYS A 91 9.45 11.76 48.43
C LYS A 91 9.97 10.46 49.06
N ILE A 92 9.84 9.33 48.35
CA ILE A 92 10.36 8.02 48.75
C ILE A 92 11.88 8.06 48.88
N LYS A 93 12.59 8.69 47.94
CA LYS A 93 14.06 8.85 48.01
C LYS A 93 14.51 9.65 49.24
N LYS A 94 13.80 10.75 49.56
CA LYS A 94 14.07 11.57 50.75
C LYS A 94 13.78 10.82 52.06
N LEU A 95 12.73 9.99 52.07
CA LEU A 95 12.35 9.17 53.22
C LEU A 95 13.31 7.99 53.43
N SER A 96 13.75 7.35 52.35
CA SER A 96 14.74 6.28 52.35
C SER A 96 16.10 6.73 52.89
N SER A 97 16.54 7.95 52.56
CA SER A 97 17.77 8.51 53.14
C SER A 97 17.68 8.77 54.64
N SER A 98 16.47 8.94 55.17
CA SER A 98 16.20 9.19 56.59
C SER A 98 16.02 7.87 57.38
N HIS A 99 15.52 6.81 56.74
CA HIS A 99 15.26 5.51 57.38
C HIS A 99 15.97 4.37 56.64
N LYS A 100 17.06 3.83 57.22
CA LYS A 100 17.87 2.74 56.62
C LYS A 100 17.06 1.50 56.21
N LYS A 101 15.94 1.19 56.87
CA LYS A 101 15.06 0.05 56.54
C LYS A 101 14.32 0.22 55.20
N LEU A 102 14.17 1.45 54.68
CA LEU A 102 13.48 1.73 53.42
C LEU A 102 14.41 1.70 52.20
N ASN A 103 15.72 1.48 52.39
CA ASN A 103 16.70 1.37 51.29
C ASN A 103 16.44 0.21 50.33
N TYR A 104 15.64 -0.77 50.75
CA TYR A 104 15.19 -1.86 49.89
C TYR A 104 14.17 -1.39 48.85
N ILE A 105 13.45 -0.28 49.05
CA ILE A 105 12.47 0.22 48.09
C ILE A 105 13.20 1.10 47.08
N ASN A 106 13.71 0.47 46.03
CA ASN A 106 14.41 1.14 44.95
C ASN A 106 13.83 0.73 43.58
N GLY A 107 14.33 1.34 42.51
CA GLY A 107 13.83 1.07 41.17
C GLY A 107 13.90 -0.42 40.77
N TYR A 108 14.89 -1.17 41.28
CA TYR A 108 15.05 -2.58 40.97
C TYR A 108 14.01 -3.46 41.68
N THR A 109 13.77 -3.25 42.97
CA THR A 109 12.72 -3.98 43.71
C THR A 109 11.32 -3.66 43.22
N THR A 110 11.07 -2.41 42.82
CA THR A 110 9.80 -2.01 42.21
C THR A 110 9.59 -2.72 40.88
N SER A 111 10.61 -2.81 40.03
CA SER A 111 10.52 -3.56 38.78
C SER A 111 10.28 -5.04 39.02
N ILE A 112 10.97 -5.67 39.98
CA ILE A 112 10.73 -7.08 40.33
C ILE A 112 9.29 -7.29 40.78
N LEU A 113 8.79 -6.47 41.70
CA LEU A 113 7.43 -6.62 42.21
C LEU A 113 6.37 -6.42 41.11
N PHE A 114 6.58 -5.44 40.22
CA PHE A 114 5.74 -5.25 39.05
C PHE A 114 5.71 -6.50 38.18
N PHE A 115 6.87 -7.04 37.79
CA PHE A 115 6.92 -8.22 36.94
C PHE A 115 6.29 -9.43 37.62
N THR A 116 6.56 -9.67 38.91
CA THR A 116 5.94 -10.77 39.64
C THR A 116 4.42 -10.66 39.61
N LEU A 117 3.85 -9.50 39.94
CA LEU A 117 2.39 -9.31 39.91
C LEU A 117 1.81 -9.41 38.50
N PHE A 118 2.47 -8.80 37.52
CA PHE A 118 2.05 -8.81 36.12
C PHE A 118 2.05 -10.24 35.54
N PHE A 119 3.13 -10.99 35.74
CA PHE A 119 3.24 -12.38 35.26
C PHE A 119 2.30 -13.31 36.02
N SER A 120 2.16 -13.16 37.34
CA SER A 120 1.19 -13.95 38.11
C SER A 120 -0.24 -13.70 37.64
N GLY A 121 -0.62 -12.43 37.39
CA GLY A 121 -1.91 -12.09 36.80
C GLY A 121 -2.09 -12.70 35.40
N GLY A 122 -1.11 -12.53 34.52
CA GLY A 122 -1.16 -13.09 33.16
C GLY A 122 -1.25 -14.63 33.12
N LEU A 123 -0.51 -15.32 33.99
CA LEU A 123 -0.56 -16.79 34.08
C LEU A 123 -1.90 -17.28 34.62
N LEU A 124 -2.43 -16.60 35.65
CA LEU A 124 -3.77 -16.88 36.17
C LEU A 124 -4.84 -16.66 35.10
N PHE A 125 -4.72 -15.60 34.31
CA PHE A 125 -5.63 -15.34 33.19
C PHE A 125 -5.63 -16.50 32.18
N ILE A 126 -4.45 -16.90 31.68
CA ILE A 126 -4.32 -18.01 30.71
C ILE A 126 -4.91 -19.31 31.27
N ARG A 127 -4.62 -19.62 32.55
CA ARG A 127 -5.16 -20.80 33.19
C ARG A 127 -6.69 -20.74 33.29
N THR A 128 -7.23 -19.57 33.60
CA THR A 128 -8.67 -19.36 33.71
C THR A 128 -9.36 -19.48 32.35
N GLU A 129 -8.77 -18.92 31.29
CA GLU A 129 -9.26 -19.09 29.91
C GLU A 129 -9.25 -20.57 29.49
N THR A 130 -8.21 -21.32 29.86
CA THR A 130 -8.16 -22.76 29.58
C THR A 130 -9.30 -23.50 30.28
N MET A 131 -9.52 -23.20 31.57
CA MET A 131 -10.61 -23.82 32.34
C MET A 131 -12.00 -23.44 31.82
N GLN A 132 -12.16 -22.23 31.29
CA GLN A 132 -13.39 -21.81 30.62
C GLN A 132 -13.59 -22.54 29.28
N GLY A 133 -12.53 -22.73 28.49
CA GLY A 133 -12.59 -23.52 27.27
C GLY A 133 -12.98 -24.97 27.57
N GLU A 134 -12.34 -25.58 28.57
CA GLU A 134 -12.64 -26.95 29.02
C GLU A 134 -14.10 -27.09 29.51
N SER A 135 -14.65 -26.11 30.24
CA SER A 135 -16.04 -26.14 30.70
C SER A 135 -17.05 -26.02 29.55
N LEU A 136 -16.66 -25.35 28.46
CA LEU A 136 -17.43 -25.25 27.21
C LEU A 136 -17.20 -26.43 26.25
N GLY A 137 -16.38 -27.41 26.63
CA GLY A 137 -16.11 -28.61 25.84
C GLY A 137 -15.04 -28.43 24.76
N PHE A 138 -14.29 -27.32 24.75
CA PHE A 138 -13.16 -27.15 23.83
C PHE A 138 -12.03 -28.12 24.22
N PRO A 139 -11.53 -28.94 23.28
CA PRO A 139 -10.38 -29.79 23.54
C PRO A 139 -9.10 -28.94 23.64
N PRO A 140 -8.06 -29.38 24.38
CA PRO A 140 -6.79 -28.66 24.50
C PRO A 140 -6.08 -28.36 23.18
N SER A 141 -6.42 -29.09 22.11
CA SER A 141 -5.89 -28.90 20.75
C SER A 141 -6.55 -27.75 19.99
N MET A 142 -7.66 -27.18 20.47
CA MET A 142 -8.34 -26.04 19.87
C MET A 142 -8.03 -24.76 20.65
N ASP A 143 -7.72 -23.68 19.94
CA ASP A 143 -7.40 -22.39 20.57
C ASP A 143 -8.68 -21.65 20.97
N PHE A 144 -9.16 -21.93 22.19
CA PHE A 144 -10.32 -21.24 22.76
C PHE A 144 -10.10 -19.71 22.85
N SER A 145 -8.86 -19.24 23.04
CA SER A 145 -8.58 -17.80 23.07
C SER A 145 -8.86 -17.16 21.70
N GLU A 146 -8.57 -17.86 20.60
CA GLU A 146 -8.95 -17.42 19.26
C GLU A 146 -10.47 -17.45 19.07
N ALA A 147 -11.15 -18.54 19.46
CA ALA A 147 -12.61 -18.64 19.38
C ALA A 147 -13.32 -17.49 20.14
N LYS A 148 -12.89 -17.23 21.37
CA LYS A 148 -13.39 -16.16 22.24
C LYS A 148 -13.19 -14.76 21.63
N ARG A 149 -12.07 -14.50 20.95
CA ARG A 149 -11.85 -13.22 20.23
C ARG A 149 -12.86 -12.99 19.10
N HIS A 150 -13.42 -14.06 18.55
CA HIS A 150 -14.47 -14.02 17.55
C HIS A 150 -15.88 -14.14 18.16
N ASN A 151 -16.00 -14.07 19.50
CA ASN A 151 -17.25 -14.28 20.25
C ASN A 151 -17.90 -15.65 20.02
N ILE A 152 -17.08 -16.68 19.78
CA ILE A 152 -17.54 -18.05 19.55
C ILE A 152 -17.31 -18.88 20.82
N TYR A 153 -18.38 -19.35 21.44
CA TYR A 153 -18.35 -20.17 22.67
C TYR A 153 -18.82 -21.62 22.44
N ASN A 154 -19.11 -21.97 21.18
CA ASN A 154 -19.54 -23.30 20.76
C ASN A 154 -18.49 -23.97 19.87
N VAL A 155 -18.18 -25.25 20.14
CA VAL A 155 -17.14 -26.02 19.44
C VAL A 155 -17.46 -26.27 17.97
N ASP A 156 -18.73 -26.54 17.64
CA ASP A 156 -19.17 -26.80 16.26
C ASP A 156 -19.10 -25.51 15.42
N GLU A 157 -19.51 -24.39 16.02
CA GLU A 157 -19.42 -23.08 15.39
C GLU A 157 -17.97 -22.68 15.13
N TYR A 158 -17.06 -22.91 16.08
CA TYR A 158 -15.64 -22.64 15.89
C TYR A 158 -15.02 -23.56 14.82
N SER A 159 -15.46 -24.82 14.75
CA SER A 159 -15.02 -25.75 13.70
C SER A 159 -15.45 -25.27 12.30
N LYS A 160 -16.67 -24.73 12.17
CA LYS A 160 -17.16 -24.11 10.94
C LYS A 160 -16.35 -22.86 10.59
N PHE A 161 -16.05 -22.01 11.57
CA PHE A 161 -15.19 -20.84 11.40
C PHE A 161 -13.80 -21.21 10.89
N LEU A 162 -13.17 -22.25 11.44
CA LEU A 162 -11.87 -22.75 10.98
C LEU A 162 -11.92 -23.27 9.54
N ALA A 163 -13.00 -23.96 9.15
CA ALA A 163 -13.18 -24.42 7.78
C ALA A 163 -13.32 -23.24 6.80
N GLU A 164 -14.10 -22.22 7.16
CA GLU A 164 -14.27 -21.01 6.36
C GLU A 164 -12.98 -20.20 6.24
N LYS A 165 -12.24 -20.05 7.34
CA LYS A 165 -10.93 -19.38 7.36
C LYS A 165 -9.95 -20.07 6.41
N LYS A 166 -9.83 -21.39 6.48
CA LYS A 166 -8.98 -22.19 5.58
C LYS A 166 -9.42 -22.09 4.11
N ALA A 167 -10.73 -22.07 3.85
CA ALA A 167 -11.24 -21.89 2.49
C ALA A 167 -10.87 -20.51 1.92
N LYS A 168 -10.97 -19.45 2.71
CA LYS A 168 -10.56 -18.09 2.33
C LYS A 168 -9.05 -17.99 2.09
N GLU A 169 -8.24 -18.56 2.98
CA GLU A 169 -6.78 -18.59 2.83
C GLU A 169 -6.36 -19.35 1.56
N LYS A 170 -7.01 -20.49 1.27
CA LYS A 170 -6.76 -21.24 0.04
C LYS A 170 -7.18 -20.45 -1.20
N ALA A 171 -8.36 -19.83 -1.20
CA ALA A 171 -8.83 -19.03 -2.33
C ALA A 171 -7.89 -17.84 -2.63
N GLU A 172 -7.38 -17.19 -1.59
CA GLU A 172 -6.38 -16.11 -1.72
C GLU A 172 -5.07 -16.65 -2.30
N GLN A 173 -4.60 -17.80 -1.80
CA GLN A 173 -3.39 -18.44 -2.32
C GLN A 173 -3.53 -18.86 -3.79
N ASP A 174 -4.69 -19.41 -4.16
CA ASP A 174 -5.01 -19.78 -5.54
C ASP A 174 -5.08 -18.54 -6.45
N ARG A 175 -5.61 -17.41 -5.96
CA ARG A 175 -5.59 -16.13 -6.69
C ARG A 175 -4.17 -15.63 -6.91
N ILE A 176 -3.33 -15.63 -5.87
CA ILE A 176 -1.93 -15.20 -5.97
C ILE A 176 -1.16 -16.10 -6.96
N ALA A 177 -1.40 -17.41 -6.92
CA ALA A 177 -0.79 -18.35 -7.85
C ALA A 177 -1.25 -18.09 -9.29
N ALA A 178 -2.53 -17.83 -9.52
CA ALA A 178 -3.06 -17.49 -10.84
C ALA A 178 -2.45 -16.19 -11.39
N GLU A 179 -2.38 -15.13 -10.58
CA GLU A 179 -1.72 -13.88 -10.98
C GLU A 179 -0.22 -14.08 -11.29
N GLN A 180 0.45 -14.98 -10.57
CA GLN A 180 1.86 -15.27 -10.82
C GLN A 180 2.06 -16.04 -12.13
N VAL A 181 1.19 -17.00 -12.43
CA VAL A 181 1.18 -17.69 -13.73
C VAL A 181 0.93 -16.70 -14.88
N GLU A 182 0.03 -15.74 -14.70
CA GLU A 182 -0.25 -14.68 -15.67
C GLU A 182 0.98 -13.77 -15.88
N ARG A 183 1.62 -13.31 -14.80
CA ARG A 183 2.86 -12.54 -14.86
C ARG A 183 3.99 -13.31 -15.56
N ASP A 184 4.11 -14.61 -15.30
CA ASP A 184 5.14 -15.45 -15.92
C ASP A 184 4.86 -15.71 -17.41
N SER A 185 3.61 -15.64 -17.86
CA SER A 185 3.23 -15.67 -19.28
C SER A 185 3.41 -14.34 -20.01
N GLU A 186 3.65 -13.23 -19.31
CA GLU A 186 3.80 -11.91 -19.95
C GLU A 186 5.29 -11.58 -20.20
N ILE A 187 5.60 -10.88 -21.29
CA ILE A 187 6.87 -10.20 -21.55
C ILE A 187 6.60 -8.70 -21.56
N THR A 188 7.36 -7.96 -20.77
CA THR A 188 7.36 -6.50 -20.79
C THR A 188 8.52 -6.00 -21.64
N LEU A 189 8.21 -5.28 -22.71
CA LEU A 189 9.17 -4.50 -23.48
C LEU A 189 9.14 -3.04 -23.00
N VAL A 190 10.31 -2.50 -22.68
CA VAL A 190 10.50 -1.06 -22.48
C VAL A 190 11.23 -0.52 -23.71
N SER A 191 10.55 0.32 -24.49
CA SER A 191 11.14 1.03 -25.62
C SER A 191 11.45 2.46 -25.23
N LYS A 192 12.74 2.80 -25.26
CA LYS A 192 13.22 4.14 -24.93
C LYS A 192 12.73 5.19 -25.91
N HIS A 193 12.45 6.39 -25.42
CA HIS A 193 12.21 7.53 -26.29
C HIS A 193 13.47 7.88 -27.10
N TYR A 194 13.31 8.16 -28.40
CA TYR A 194 14.41 8.30 -29.36
C TYR A 194 15.27 9.56 -29.18
N SER A 195 14.79 10.54 -28.42
CA SER A 195 15.45 11.83 -28.20
C SER A 195 16.18 11.94 -26.85
N ASP A 196 16.49 10.81 -26.20
CA ASP A 196 17.23 10.75 -24.92
C ASP A 196 16.59 11.63 -23.82
N SER A 197 15.25 11.64 -23.81
CA SER A 197 14.42 12.41 -22.89
C SER A 197 13.99 11.57 -21.68
N ASP A 198 13.58 12.26 -20.61
CA ASP A 198 13.01 11.74 -19.36
C ASP A 198 12.36 10.34 -19.50
N PRO A 199 12.74 9.34 -18.66
CA PRO A 199 12.14 7.99 -18.65
C PRO A 199 10.61 7.97 -18.60
N LYS A 200 9.97 9.06 -18.17
CA LYS A 200 8.52 9.25 -18.24
C LYS A 200 7.93 9.04 -19.65
N TYR A 201 8.70 9.26 -20.71
CA TYR A 201 8.24 9.11 -22.09
C TYR A 201 8.54 7.73 -22.70
N ASP A 202 9.13 6.81 -21.93
CA ASP A 202 9.38 5.45 -22.43
C ASP A 202 8.08 4.67 -22.60
N ILE A 203 8.01 3.86 -23.66
CA ILE A 203 6.85 3.02 -23.93
C ILE A 203 7.02 1.69 -23.25
N VAL A 204 6.06 1.34 -22.39
CA VAL A 204 5.94 0.01 -21.80
C VAL A 204 4.85 -0.74 -22.55
N ALA A 205 5.24 -1.80 -23.24
CA ALA A 205 4.33 -2.68 -23.96
C ALA A 205 4.40 -4.11 -23.40
N LYS A 206 3.24 -4.73 -23.27
CA LYS A 206 3.06 -6.07 -22.69
C LYS A 206 2.67 -7.06 -23.77
N PHE A 207 3.28 -8.24 -23.73
CA PHE A 207 3.11 -9.30 -24.73
C PHE A 207 2.82 -10.62 -24.02
N ASP A 208 1.81 -11.36 -24.47
CA ASP A 208 1.56 -12.73 -24.03
C ASP A 208 2.49 -13.71 -24.77
N LYS A 209 3.34 -14.42 -24.02
CA LYS A 209 4.24 -15.47 -24.52
C LYS A 209 3.51 -16.59 -25.24
N ARG A 210 2.24 -16.83 -24.89
CA ARG A 210 1.41 -17.88 -25.50
C ARG A 210 0.78 -17.41 -26.81
N ASN A 211 0.74 -16.11 -27.05
CA ASN A 211 0.18 -15.54 -28.26
C ASN A 211 1.25 -15.42 -29.34
N SER A 212 1.21 -16.34 -30.32
CA SER A 212 2.17 -16.36 -31.44
C SER A 212 2.20 -15.06 -32.26
N PHE A 213 1.07 -14.36 -32.38
CA PHE A 213 1.00 -13.08 -33.09
C PHE A 213 1.74 -11.98 -32.32
N GLU A 214 1.49 -11.85 -31.01
CA GLU A 214 2.16 -10.86 -30.17
C GLU A 214 3.68 -11.10 -30.12
N MET A 215 4.09 -12.37 -30.04
CA MET A 215 5.51 -12.72 -30.10
C MET A 215 6.16 -12.33 -31.43
N SER A 216 5.45 -12.48 -32.56
CA SER A 216 5.96 -12.02 -33.86
C SER A 216 6.12 -10.49 -33.91
N ILE A 217 5.21 -9.74 -33.28
CA ILE A 217 5.32 -8.27 -33.18
C ILE A 217 6.49 -7.89 -32.27
N LEU A 218 6.67 -8.59 -31.15
CA LEU A 218 7.81 -8.36 -30.25
C LEU A 218 9.14 -8.53 -31.00
N GLU A 219 9.29 -9.61 -31.77
CA GLU A 219 10.46 -9.84 -32.61
C GLU A 219 10.66 -8.71 -33.64
N ASN A 220 9.58 -8.28 -34.31
CA ASN A 220 9.63 -7.15 -35.25
C ASN A 220 10.09 -5.86 -34.55
N ILE A 221 9.55 -5.52 -33.38
CA ILE A 221 9.96 -4.32 -32.64
C ILE A 221 11.43 -4.43 -32.19
N GLN A 222 11.85 -5.60 -31.73
CA GLN A 222 13.23 -5.84 -31.29
C GLN A 222 14.25 -5.83 -32.44
N SER A 223 13.82 -6.08 -33.68
CA SER A 223 14.67 -5.98 -34.87
C SER A 223 15.16 -4.55 -35.14
N TYR A 224 14.44 -3.53 -34.67
CA TYR A 224 14.87 -2.13 -34.77
C TYR A 224 15.94 -1.78 -33.73
N PRO A 225 16.92 -0.91 -34.07
CA PRO A 225 17.94 -0.45 -33.14
C PRO A 225 17.33 0.13 -31.85
N ASN A 226 17.94 -0.17 -30.71
CA ASN A 226 17.47 0.35 -29.43
C ASN A 226 17.56 1.88 -29.39
N GLY A 227 16.50 2.55 -28.92
CA GLY A 227 16.41 4.02 -28.95
C GLY A 227 16.16 4.63 -30.33
N SER A 228 15.86 3.83 -31.36
CA SER A 228 15.43 4.38 -32.66
C SER A 228 13.99 4.89 -32.62
N PHE A 229 13.68 5.84 -33.52
CA PHE A 229 12.32 6.34 -33.72
C PHE A 229 11.38 5.22 -34.18
N GLU A 230 11.86 4.32 -35.03
CA GLU A 230 11.11 3.19 -35.56
C GLU A 230 10.73 2.21 -34.46
N ARG A 231 11.67 1.86 -33.57
CA ARG A 231 11.40 1.00 -32.41
C ARG A 231 10.37 1.63 -31.48
N TYR A 232 10.55 2.92 -31.16
CA TYR A 232 9.64 3.68 -30.33
C TYR A 232 8.22 3.70 -30.92
N ARG A 233 8.12 4.03 -32.21
CA ARG A 233 6.85 4.11 -32.93
C ARG A 233 6.19 2.74 -33.05
N ALA A 234 6.93 1.67 -33.32
CA ALA A 234 6.38 0.32 -33.40
C ALA A 234 5.82 -0.14 -32.04
N ALA A 235 6.55 0.12 -30.94
CA ALA A 235 6.07 -0.15 -29.59
C ALA A 235 4.82 0.67 -29.25
N LEU A 236 4.77 1.94 -29.64
CA LEU A 236 3.63 2.83 -29.42
C LEU A 236 2.38 2.33 -30.15
N ILE A 237 2.49 2.02 -31.44
CA ILE A 237 1.38 1.51 -32.25
C ILE A 237 0.85 0.19 -31.69
N TYR A 238 1.73 -0.73 -31.30
CA TYR A 238 1.31 -1.98 -30.70
C TYR A 238 0.63 -1.80 -29.32
N ARG A 239 1.15 -0.90 -28.49
CA ARG A 239 0.56 -0.59 -27.18
C ARG A 239 -0.85 -0.02 -27.34
N ASP A 240 -1.01 0.95 -28.23
CA ASP A 240 -2.26 1.73 -28.34
C ASP A 240 -3.32 1.06 -29.21
N TYR A 241 -2.88 0.29 -30.22
CA TYR A 241 -3.78 -0.26 -31.25
C TYR A 241 -3.70 -1.77 -31.42
N GLY A 242 -2.71 -2.43 -30.81
CA GLY A 242 -2.62 -3.89 -30.78
C GLY A 242 -2.23 -4.53 -32.12
N ILE A 243 -1.71 -3.76 -33.07
CA ILE A 243 -1.31 -4.25 -34.40
C ILE A 243 0.15 -3.96 -34.72
N ASP A 244 0.69 -4.66 -35.71
CA ASP A 244 2.03 -4.42 -36.23
C ASP A 244 2.13 -3.06 -36.94
N LEU A 245 3.28 -2.38 -36.81
CA LEU A 245 3.51 -1.06 -37.43
C LEU A 245 3.30 -1.10 -38.95
N LYS A 246 3.74 -2.15 -39.63
CA LYS A 246 3.63 -2.28 -41.09
C LYS A 246 2.17 -2.38 -41.52
N ASP A 247 1.37 -3.10 -40.75
CA ASP A 247 -0.06 -3.25 -41.00
C ASP A 247 -0.82 -1.95 -40.71
N PHE A 248 -0.45 -1.24 -39.64
CA PHE A 248 -0.96 0.09 -39.36
C PHE A 248 -0.68 1.06 -40.52
N GLU A 249 0.56 1.15 -41.00
CA GLU A 249 0.94 2.05 -42.09
C GLU A 249 0.27 1.72 -43.42
N ARG A 250 0.08 0.43 -43.69
CA ARG A 250 -0.52 -0.02 -44.94
C ARG A 250 -2.04 0.10 -44.96
N MET A 251 -2.70 -0.23 -43.85
CA MET A 251 -4.15 -0.45 -43.83
C MET A 251 -4.91 0.67 -43.10
N VAL A 252 -4.32 1.22 -42.03
CA VAL A 252 -5.00 2.14 -41.12
C VAL A 252 -4.66 3.59 -41.44
N LEU A 253 -3.37 3.93 -41.44
CA LEU A 253 -2.88 5.30 -41.60
C LEU A 253 -3.44 6.02 -42.86
N PRO A 254 -3.45 5.42 -44.07
CA PRO A 254 -3.87 6.11 -45.29
C PRO A 254 -5.39 6.32 -45.38
N ARG A 255 -6.18 5.58 -44.59
CA ARG A 255 -7.64 5.71 -44.56
C ARG A 255 -8.07 6.77 -43.57
N CYS A 256 -7.44 6.78 -42.40
CA CYS A 256 -7.82 7.66 -41.29
C CYS A 256 -7.19 9.05 -41.35
N SER A 257 -6.11 9.26 -42.13
CA SER A 257 -5.38 10.54 -42.13
C SER A 257 -5.82 11.54 -43.20
N ARG A 258 -6.67 11.15 -44.14
CA ARG A 258 -7.02 11.99 -45.32
C ARG A 258 -7.59 13.35 -44.95
N SER A 259 -8.53 13.38 -44.00
CA SER A 259 -9.17 14.62 -43.56
C SER A 259 -8.18 15.55 -42.86
N MET A 260 -7.34 14.98 -41.98
CA MET A 260 -6.27 15.69 -41.28
C MET A 260 -5.24 16.27 -42.26
N GLU A 261 -4.83 15.50 -43.26
CA GLU A 261 -3.91 15.94 -44.32
C GLU A 261 -4.51 17.07 -45.17
N ALA A 262 -5.77 16.94 -45.58
CA ALA A 262 -6.48 17.99 -46.31
C ALA A 262 -6.56 19.29 -45.50
N LEU A 263 -6.85 19.19 -44.19
CA LEU A 263 -6.92 20.34 -43.28
C LEU A 263 -5.56 21.03 -43.14
N LYS A 264 -4.48 20.27 -42.91
CA LYS A 264 -3.11 20.79 -42.85
C LYS A 264 -2.69 21.46 -44.15
N SER A 265 -2.95 20.81 -45.29
CA SER A 265 -2.64 21.36 -46.61
C SER A 265 -3.40 22.67 -46.88
N GLY A 266 -4.68 22.74 -46.48
CA GLY A 266 -5.48 23.97 -46.61
C GLY A 266 -4.92 25.13 -45.80
N TYR A 267 -4.52 24.86 -44.55
CA TYR A 267 -3.89 25.86 -43.69
C TYR A 267 -2.55 26.35 -44.26
N GLU A 268 -1.69 25.44 -44.69
CA GLU A 268 -0.42 25.80 -45.34
C GLU A 268 -0.65 26.66 -46.59
N SER A 269 -1.63 26.32 -47.42
CA SER A 269 -1.97 27.11 -48.61
C SER A 269 -2.38 28.54 -48.24
N VAL A 270 -3.20 28.71 -47.21
CA VAL A 270 -3.64 30.04 -46.78
C VAL A 270 -2.50 30.83 -46.14
N THR A 271 -1.75 30.21 -45.24
CA THR A 271 -0.68 30.88 -44.48
C THR A 271 0.52 31.27 -45.33
N ARG A 272 0.84 30.49 -46.38
CA ARG A 272 1.86 30.88 -47.37
C ARG A 272 1.52 32.17 -48.11
N SER A 273 0.24 32.53 -48.22
CA SER A 273 -0.19 33.77 -48.88
C SER A 273 -0.08 35.03 -47.98
N TRP A 274 0.26 34.86 -46.70
CA TRP A 274 0.27 35.95 -45.74
C TRP A 274 1.50 36.85 -45.90
N LEU A 275 1.25 38.13 -46.14
CA LEU A 275 2.32 39.13 -46.17
C LEU A 275 2.88 39.38 -44.75
N PRO A 276 4.16 39.75 -44.62
CA PRO A 276 4.69 40.24 -43.35
C PRO A 276 3.89 41.43 -42.81
N TYR A 277 3.73 41.54 -41.49
CA TYR A 277 3.00 42.67 -40.90
C TYR A 277 3.63 44.04 -41.21
N SER A 278 4.95 44.07 -41.45
CA SER A 278 5.68 45.26 -41.87
C SER A 278 5.21 45.84 -43.21
N THR A 279 4.50 45.06 -44.03
CA THR A 279 3.97 45.50 -45.32
C THR A 279 2.79 46.47 -45.19
N TYR A 280 2.08 46.46 -44.05
CA TYR A 280 0.88 47.27 -43.84
C TYR A 280 1.23 48.64 -43.24
N LYS A 281 1.29 49.68 -44.09
CA LYS A 281 1.57 51.07 -43.66
C LYS A 281 0.39 51.73 -42.91
N ASP A 282 -0.83 51.31 -43.23
CA ASP A 282 -2.04 51.78 -42.56
C ASP A 282 -2.31 50.98 -41.28
N LYS A 283 -2.42 51.67 -40.14
CA LYS A 283 -2.63 51.05 -38.82
C LYS A 283 -4.03 50.45 -38.63
N GLY A 284 -5.03 50.92 -39.37
CA GLY A 284 -6.37 50.33 -39.41
C GLY A 284 -6.33 48.99 -40.14
N LEU A 285 -5.76 48.96 -41.35
CA LEU A 285 -5.61 47.73 -42.14
C LEU A 285 -4.76 46.68 -41.43
N LEU A 286 -3.67 47.09 -40.76
CA LEU A 286 -2.87 46.17 -39.95
C LEU A 286 -3.69 45.52 -38.82
N ARG A 287 -4.53 46.29 -38.11
CA ARG A 287 -5.37 45.75 -37.03
C ARG A 287 -6.40 44.75 -37.54
N GLU A 288 -7.04 45.03 -38.68
CA GLU A 288 -7.97 44.09 -39.30
C GLU A 288 -7.27 42.81 -39.76
N GLU A 289 -6.06 42.91 -40.33
CA GLU A 289 -5.30 41.74 -40.76
C GLU A 289 -4.85 40.86 -39.59
N VAL A 290 -4.38 41.45 -38.48
CA VAL A 290 -4.06 40.72 -37.25
C VAL A 290 -5.29 39.96 -36.76
N LYS A 291 -6.43 40.65 -36.64
CA LYS A 291 -7.69 40.05 -36.20
C LYS A 291 -8.14 38.91 -37.12
N ARG A 292 -7.97 39.06 -38.45
CA ARG A 292 -8.28 38.02 -39.44
C ARG A 292 -7.42 36.77 -39.24
N ARG A 293 -6.10 36.93 -39.07
CA ARG A 293 -5.17 35.80 -38.86
C ARG A 293 -5.39 35.11 -37.53
N ASP A 294 -5.65 35.86 -36.47
CA ASP A 294 -5.95 35.31 -35.15
C ASP A 294 -7.24 34.47 -35.19
N ASN A 295 -8.30 35.00 -35.81
CA ASN A 295 -9.55 34.26 -35.99
C ASN A 295 -9.35 32.99 -36.84
N TYR A 296 -8.55 33.07 -37.90
CA TYR A 296 -8.24 31.91 -38.75
C TYR A 296 -7.44 30.84 -38.00
N ASN A 297 -6.38 31.25 -37.27
CA ASN A 297 -5.58 30.35 -36.45
C ASN A 297 -6.41 29.67 -35.35
N LYS A 298 -7.31 30.43 -34.71
CA LYS A 298 -8.24 29.89 -33.72
C LYS A 298 -9.16 28.84 -34.32
N SER A 299 -9.82 29.17 -35.44
CA SER A 299 -10.71 28.24 -36.15
C SER A 299 -9.98 26.99 -36.65
N PHE A 300 -8.75 27.14 -37.15
CA PHE A 300 -7.91 26.01 -37.55
C PHE A 300 -7.53 25.13 -36.35
N SER A 301 -7.16 25.72 -35.22
CA SER A 301 -6.82 24.97 -34.00
C SER A 301 -8.00 24.16 -33.49
N GLU A 302 -9.21 24.73 -33.51
CA GLU A 302 -10.45 24.02 -33.18
C GLU A 302 -10.73 22.87 -34.16
N SER A 303 -10.53 23.10 -35.47
CA SER A 303 -10.71 22.08 -36.51
C SER A 303 -9.71 20.94 -36.37
N ILE A 304 -8.43 21.23 -36.10
CA ILE A 304 -7.39 20.22 -35.87
C ILE A 304 -7.73 19.36 -34.66
N ARG A 305 -8.23 19.96 -33.57
CA ARG A 305 -8.63 19.20 -32.39
C ARG A 305 -9.74 18.20 -32.71
N ILE A 306 -10.77 18.63 -33.44
CA ILE A 306 -11.91 17.78 -33.84
C ILE A 306 -11.43 16.67 -34.78
N GLU A 307 -10.67 17.01 -35.82
CA GLU A 307 -10.18 16.02 -36.79
C GLU A 307 -9.17 15.05 -36.16
N SER A 308 -8.38 15.49 -35.18
CA SER A 308 -7.48 14.62 -34.43
C SER A 308 -8.24 13.58 -33.62
N GLN A 309 -9.35 13.96 -32.99
CA GLN A 309 -10.19 13.01 -32.26
C GLN A 309 -10.78 11.97 -33.22
N LYS A 310 -11.36 12.41 -34.34
CA LYS A 310 -11.87 11.50 -35.38
C LYS A 310 -10.80 10.58 -35.95
N GLN A 311 -9.60 11.11 -36.19
CA GLN A 311 -8.47 10.34 -36.71
C GLN A 311 -8.08 9.25 -35.72
N ASN A 312 -7.97 9.57 -34.44
CA ASN A 312 -7.60 8.61 -33.39
C ASN A 312 -8.69 7.56 -33.16
N GLU A 313 -9.97 7.94 -33.22
CA GLU A 313 -11.09 6.99 -33.20
C GLU A 313 -11.02 6.04 -34.39
N CYS A 314 -10.78 6.56 -35.60
CA CYS A 314 -10.61 5.75 -36.80
C CYS A 314 -9.40 4.81 -36.67
N PHE A 315 -8.28 5.29 -36.13
CA PHE A 315 -7.10 4.46 -35.89
C PHE A 315 -7.43 3.28 -34.97
N TYR A 316 -8.11 3.54 -33.84
CA TYR A 316 -8.52 2.49 -32.91
C TYR A 316 -9.48 1.50 -33.58
N SER A 317 -10.63 1.97 -34.06
CA SER A 317 -11.68 1.12 -34.62
C SER A 317 -11.16 0.25 -35.76
N LEU A 318 -10.46 0.84 -36.72
CA LEU A 318 -9.97 0.11 -37.89
C LEU A 318 -8.84 -0.87 -37.53
N SER A 319 -8.05 -0.60 -36.48
CA SER A 319 -7.03 -1.54 -36.00
C SER A 319 -7.66 -2.75 -35.33
N GLN A 320 -8.74 -2.56 -34.54
CA GLN A 320 -9.48 -3.64 -33.89
C GLN A 320 -10.31 -4.49 -34.88
N GLU A 321 -10.56 -3.98 -36.09
CA GLU A 321 -11.20 -4.74 -37.18
C GLU A 321 -10.21 -5.62 -37.98
N GLN A 322 -8.90 -5.51 -37.75
CA GLN A 322 -7.91 -6.29 -38.50
C GLN A 322 -7.98 -7.78 -38.11
N PRO A 323 -7.73 -8.72 -39.04
CA PRO A 323 -7.76 -10.15 -38.72
C PRO A 323 -6.67 -10.56 -37.73
N ASN A 324 -5.52 -9.88 -37.76
CA ASN A 324 -4.40 -10.10 -36.86
C ASN A 324 -4.24 -8.87 -35.97
N HIS A 325 -4.85 -8.90 -34.78
CA HIS A 325 -4.69 -7.87 -33.77
C HIS A 325 -4.73 -8.48 -32.36
N SER A 326 -4.12 -7.78 -31.41
CA SER A 326 -4.36 -7.95 -29.98
C SER A 326 -5.47 -7.00 -29.57
N LEU A 327 -6.42 -7.49 -28.78
CA LEU A 327 -7.44 -6.63 -28.18
C LEU A 327 -6.75 -5.59 -27.29
N ARG A 328 -7.19 -4.34 -27.40
CA ARG A 328 -6.71 -3.22 -26.59
C ARG A 328 -7.89 -2.44 -26.05
N ASP A 329 -7.73 -1.93 -24.85
CA ASP A 329 -8.66 -0.95 -24.31
C ASP A 329 -8.57 0.33 -25.14
N ARG A 330 -9.71 1.02 -25.24
CA ARG A 330 -9.77 2.31 -25.92
C ARG A 330 -8.82 3.29 -25.21
N PRO A 331 -7.89 3.95 -25.93
CA PRO A 331 -6.97 4.91 -25.33
C PRO A 331 -7.68 5.95 -24.45
N GLU A 332 -7.15 6.21 -23.26
CA GLU A 332 -7.74 7.14 -22.28
C GLU A 332 -7.93 8.55 -22.85
N ASP A 333 -7.06 8.97 -23.77
CA ASP A 333 -7.12 10.26 -24.46
C ASP A 333 -8.34 10.43 -25.40
N LEU A 334 -9.13 9.35 -25.57
CA LEU A 334 -10.37 9.31 -26.37
C LEU A 334 -11.64 9.12 -25.53
N GLN A 335 -11.52 9.13 -24.20
CA GLN A 335 -12.63 9.23 -23.24
C GLN A 335 -12.84 10.70 -22.85
#